data_AF-A0A841F5F5-F1
#
_entry.id   AF-A0A841F5F5-F1
#
_cell.length_a   1.000
_cell.length_b   1.000
_cell.length_c   1.000
_cell.angle_alpha   90.00
_cell.angle_beta   90.00
_cell.angle_gamma   90.00
#
_symmetry.space_group_name_H-M   'P 1'
#
loop_
_entity.id
_entity.type
_entity.pdbx_description
1 polymer ?
#
loop_
_entity_poly.entity_id
_entity_poly.type
_entity_poly.pdbx_seq_one_letter_code
_entity_poly.pdbx_strand_id
1 'polypeptide(L)' 'MKQLEKDGLVSREVFNEIPPKVEYSLTELGQSFVPVLKTMCDWGNRYAEMNGNPRDKRIQCDQG' A
#
# COMPACT_ATOMS: atom_id res chain seq x y z
N MET A 1 -1.17 -0.74 11.00
CA MET A 1 -1.66 -2.09 10.66
C MET A 1 -3.05 -2.35 11.21
N LYS A 2 -3.23 -2.31 12.54
CA LYS A 2 -4.53 -2.53 13.23
C LYS A 2 -5.74 -1.78 12.64
N GLN A 3 -5.55 -0.56 12.13
CA GLN A 3 -6.63 0.20 11.49
C GLN A 3 -7.04 -0.39 10.12
N LEU A 4 -6.07 -0.77 9.27
CA LEU A 4 -6.34 -1.40 7.97
C LEU A 4 -6.95 -2.81 8.12
N GLU A 5 -6.62 -3.51 9.20
CA GLU A 5 -7.29 -4.76 9.57
C GLU A 5 -8.75 -4.52 9.96
N LYS A 6 -9.00 -3.51 10.81
CA LYS A 6 -10.35 -3.11 11.23
C LYS A 6 -11.21 -2.65 10.05
N ASP A 7 -10.60 -1.94 9.10
CA ASP A 7 -11.25 -1.44 7.89
C ASP A 7 -11.37 -2.51 6.79
N GLY A 8 -10.90 -3.75 7.05
CA GLY A 8 -11.05 -4.90 6.17
C GLY A 8 -10.14 -4.88 4.94
N LEU A 9 -9.11 -4.04 4.92
CA LEU A 9 -8.15 -3.91 3.82
C LEU A 9 -6.98 -4.90 3.94
N VAL A 10 -6.65 -5.31 5.17
CA VAL A 10 -5.54 -6.24 5.47
C VAL A 10 -6.07 -7.41 6.31
N SER A 11 -5.74 -8.63 5.93
CA SER A 11 -5.98 -9.84 6.72
C SER A 11 -4.72 -10.25 7.48
N ARG A 12 -4.92 -10.89 8.63
CA ARG A 12 -3.87 -11.46 9.48
C ARG A 12 -4.12 -12.96 9.64
N GLU A 13 -3.16 -13.78 9.24
CA GLU A 13 -3.20 -15.23 9.41
C GLU A 13 -2.08 -15.69 10.35
N VAL A 14 -2.41 -16.63 11.25
CA VAL A 14 -1.45 -17.21 12.21
C VAL A 14 -1.28 -18.68 11.88
N PHE A 15 -0.08 -19.07 11.50
CA PHE A 15 0.30 -20.44 11.22
C PHE A 15 0.89 -21.06 12.49
N ASN A 16 0.26 -22.12 12.97
CA ASN A 16 0.69 -22.88 14.15
C ASN A 16 1.81 -23.89 13.81
N GLU A 17 2.82 -23.45 13.06
CA GLU A 17 4.04 -24.22 12.80
C GLU A 17 5.11 -23.91 13.86
N ILE A 18 6.23 -24.64 13.87
CA ILE A 18 7.39 -24.32 14.70
C ILE A 18 8.52 -23.87 13.78
N PRO A 19 8.96 -22.59 13.86
CA PRO A 19 8.46 -21.53 14.73
C PRO A 19 7.11 -20.94 14.25
N PRO A 20 6.24 -20.45 15.16
CA PRO A 20 4.94 -19.89 14.75
C PRO A 20 5.14 -18.68 13.86
N LYS A 21 4.42 -18.64 12.73
CA LYS A 21 4.52 -17.59 11.72
C LYS A 21 3.23 -16.77 11.68
N VAL A 22 3.38 -15.47 11.50
CA VAL A 22 2.25 -14.55 11.26
C VAL A 22 2.45 -13.91 9.92
N GLU A 23 1.46 -14.03 9.04
CA GLU A 23 1.46 -13.36 7.74
C GLU A 23 0.35 -12.32 7.68
N TYR A 24 0.63 -11.25 6.94
CA TYR A 24 -0.32 -10.22 6.62
C TYR A 24 -0.44 -10.08 5.12
N SER A 25 -1.66 -9.96 4.63
CA SER A 25 -1.97 -9.90 3.20
C SER A 25 -3.08 -8.89 2.93
N LEU A 26 -3.14 -8.37 1.71
CA LEU A 26 -4.29 -7.57 1.28
C LEU A 26 -5.50 -8.48 1.07
N THR A 27 -6.64 -8.08 1.62
CA THR A 27 -7.93 -8.70 1.29
C THR A 27 -8.33 -8.35 -0.14
N GLU A 28 -9.40 -8.96 -0.66
CA GLU A 28 -9.97 -8.56 -1.95
C GLU A 28 -10.34 -7.07 -1.99
N LEU A 29 -10.89 -6.56 -0.88
CA LEU A 29 -11.17 -5.12 -0.73
C LEU A 29 -9.88 -4.30 -0.78
N GLY A 30 -8.84 -4.73 -0.06
CA GLY A 30 -7.52 -4.08 -0.07
C GLY A 30 -6.89 -4.04 -1.47
N GLN A 31 -6.97 -5.16 -2.21
CA GLN A 31 -6.49 -5.25 -3.59
C GLN A 31 -7.28 -4.33 -4.53
N SER A 32 -8.60 -4.26 -4.36
CA SER A 32 -9.46 -3.36 -5.16
C SER A 32 -9.13 -1.87 -4.97
N PHE A 33 -8.48 -1.52 -3.86
CA PHE A 33 -8.10 -0.14 -3.54
C PHE A 33 -6.73 0.26 -4.10
N VAL A 34 -5.89 -0.71 -4.49
CA VAL A 34 -4.55 -0.47 -5.07
C VAL A 34 -4.60 0.49 -6.29
N PRO A 35 -5.53 0.35 -7.26
CA PRO A 35 -5.62 1.28 -8.39
C PRO A 35 -5.92 2.72 -7.98
N VAL A 36 -6.65 2.94 -6.88
CA VAL A 36 -6.95 4.28 -6.35
C VAL A 36 -5.67 4.92 -5.81
N LEU A 37 -4.92 4.17 -5.00
CA LEU A 37 -3.62 4.60 -4.49
C LEU A 37 -2.66 4.94 -5.64
N LYS A 38 -2.60 4.10 -6.67
CA LYS A 38 -1.79 4.34 -7.86
C LYS A 38 -2.18 5.65 -8.56
N THR A 39 -3.47 5.90 -8.71
CA THR A 39 -3.97 7.13 -9.34
C THR A 39 -3.57 8.38 -8.55
N MET A 40 -3.63 8.31 -7.21
CA MET A 40 -3.17 9.40 -6.34
C MET A 40 -1.66 9.64 -6.48
N CYS A 41 -0.88 8.57 -6.60
CA CYS A 41 0.56 8.66 -6.84
C CYS A 41 0.89 9.31 -8.18
N ASP A 42 0.24 8.87 -9.26
CA ASP A 42 0.43 9.41 -10.61
C ASP A 42 0.11 10.90 -10.65
N TRP A 43 -0.98 11.30 -10.01
CA TRP A 43 -1.33 12.71 -9.86
C TRP A 43 -0.27 13.48 -9.05
N GLY A 44 0.18 12.94 -7.91
CA GLY A 44 1.18 13.58 -7.06
C GLY A 44 2.52 13.79 -7.79
N ASN A 45 2.95 12.79 -8.57
CA ASN A 45 4.15 12.89 -9.41
C ASN A 45 4.01 13.98 -10.48
N ARG A 46 2.89 14.03 -11.21
CA ARG A 46 2.62 15.09 -12.19
C ARG A 46 2.60 16.47 -11.56
N TYR A 47 1.96 16.61 -10.40
CA TYR A 47 1.91 17.86 -9.67
C TYR A 47 3.31 18.32 -9.24
N ALA A 48 4.16 17.41 -8.76
CA ALA A 48 5.53 17.71 -8.39
C ALA A 48 6.38 18.18 -9.60
N GLU A 49 6.21 17.52 -10.75
CA GLU A 49 6.85 17.90 -12.01
C GLU A 49 6.44 19.32 -12.46
N MET A 50 5.13 19.63 -12.41
CA MET A 50 4.61 20.95 -12.79
C MET A 50 5.16 22.09 -11.93
N ASN A 51 5.43 21.84 -10.65
CA ASN A 51 5.91 22.85 -9.72
C ASN A 51 7.44 22.96 -9.66
N GLY A 52 8.16 22.28 -10.55
CA GLY A 52 9.60 22.40 -10.71
C GLY A 52 10.41 22.02 -9.47
N ASN A 53 9.87 21.15 -8.60
CA ASN A 53 10.55 20.75 -7.38
C ASN A 53 11.67 19.73 -7.70
N PRO A 54 12.96 20.12 -7.66
CA PRO A 54 14.05 19.29 -8.18
C PRO A 54 14.59 18.28 -7.14
N ARG A 55 14.08 18.28 -5.91
CA ARG A 55 14.60 17.44 -4.83
C ARG A 55 13.62 16.33 -4.47
N ASP A 56 13.90 15.18 -5.07
CA ASP A 56 13.87 13.87 -4.43
C ASP A 56 12.52 13.40 -3.86
N LYS A 57 11.81 12.64 -4.69
CA LYS A 57 11.20 11.31 -4.46
C LYS A 57 9.96 11.21 -5.33
N ARG A 58 10.12 10.71 -6.57
CA ARG A 58 8.97 10.14 -7.28
C ARG A 58 8.30 9.20 -6.28
N ILE A 59 7.01 9.36 -6.06
CA ILE A 59 6.27 8.44 -5.20
C ILE A 59 6.35 7.09 -5.93
N GLN A 60 7.26 6.22 -5.46
CA GLN A 60 7.38 4.84 -5.94
C GLN A 60 6.20 4.10 -5.36
N CYS A 61 5.20 3.86 -6.19
CA CYS A 61 3.97 3.15 -5.83
C CYS A 61 3.97 1.72 -6.38
N ASP A 62 5.15 1.25 -6.74
CA ASP A 62 5.44 0.03 -7.48
C ASP A 62 6.29 -0.97 -6.68
N GLN A 63 6.45 -0.78 -5.36
CA GLN A 63 7.04 -1.80 -4.47
C GLN A 63 5.99 -2.36 -3.51
N GLY A 64 5.34 -3.41 -3.97
CA GLY A 64 4.76 -4.46 -3.13
C GLY A 64 5.73 -5.63 -3.05
#